data_AF-F2BX63-F1
#
_entry.id   AF-F2BX63-F1
#
_cell.length_a   1.000
_cell.length_b   1.000
_cell.length_c   1.000
_cell.angle_alpha   90.00
_cell.angle_beta   90.00
_cell.angle_gamma   90.00
#
_symmetry.space_group_name_H-M   'P 1'
#
loop_
_entity.id
_entity.type
_entity.pdbx_description
1 polymer ?
#
loop_
_entity_poly.entity_id
_entity_poly.type
_entity_poly.pdbx_seq_one_letter_code
_entity_poly.pdbx_strand_id
1 'polypeptide(L)'
;MKYQKENRKEFFAYIDKLIDEDKYTECIDALESISIGERDYKVCYQLARAYQNFAVIGDDNKGTPNFIGDKMLLKSIDTLNSVRAEGKDKAEWNMRMAYGYQYLADEEEKAIPYAMRWAELDPEDENALGVVKECKEEVEKRKQSVNVATERVITQETAEIDEDWGIYLCRAFACDLPAVIRLNLALMDFESTSNYPKRLRLQILYKNADDNGFPTREEGEYLYQVEDAVLEIIEKHGDILAGVVKCDERVHIFAYAKNESGYADEISEMISENFPDYVYTLAAVEDKDWEMYFNVLYPDNYEYQSIMNMRLIEAIKDDGDSLVPRILEHCLYFKTEEQRKAFLTKVIEEGFQKLESESNDDSEAYDTEYPYQLVVGREDAFENIDEIVWYLMDLAEEYDGVYDGWGCIAVK
;
A
#
# COMPACT_ATOMS: atom_id res chain seq x y z
N MET A 1 16.73 22.47 -17.78
CA MET A 1 16.37 23.45 -18.83
C MET A 1 14.89 23.31 -19.16
N LYS A 2 14.11 24.39 -19.33
CA LYS A 2 12.67 24.28 -19.64
C LYS A 2 12.44 23.99 -21.12
N TYR A 3 11.52 23.08 -21.41
CA TYR A 3 11.11 22.75 -22.78
C TYR A 3 10.34 23.90 -23.45
N GLN A 4 10.70 24.18 -24.69
CA GLN A 4 9.98 25.04 -25.63
C GLN A 4 10.07 24.40 -27.02
N LYS A 5 9.07 24.60 -27.89
CA LYS A 5 9.09 23.99 -29.23
C LYS A 5 10.30 24.45 -30.05
N GLU A 6 10.72 25.69 -29.84
CA GLU A 6 11.85 26.33 -30.51
C GLU A 6 13.21 25.77 -30.07
N ASN A 7 13.30 25.25 -28.83
CA ASN A 7 14.53 24.69 -28.27
C ASN A 7 14.54 23.15 -28.24
N ARG A 8 13.61 22.49 -28.96
CA ARG A 8 13.41 21.03 -28.91
C ARG A 8 14.70 20.25 -29.13
N LYS A 9 15.56 20.69 -30.05
CA LYS A 9 16.83 20.00 -30.34
C LYS A 9 17.81 20.11 -29.17
N GLU A 10 17.98 21.31 -28.65
CA GLU A 10 18.82 21.60 -27.48
C GLU A 10 18.29 20.86 -26.26
N PHE A 11 16.97 20.77 -26.10
CA PHE A 11 16.31 20.02 -25.03
C PHE A 11 16.67 18.56 -25.04
N PHE A 12 16.55 17.87 -26.18
CA PHE A 12 16.94 16.46 -26.22
C PHE A 12 18.45 16.26 -26.04
N ALA A 13 19.29 17.17 -26.53
CA ALA A 13 20.73 17.11 -26.26
C ALA A 13 21.05 17.30 -24.76
N TYR A 14 20.27 18.11 -24.05
CA TYR A 14 20.36 18.25 -22.60
C TYR A 14 19.91 16.98 -21.88
N ILE A 15 18.82 16.34 -22.31
CA ILE A 15 18.37 15.05 -21.76
C ILE A 15 19.44 13.97 -21.97
N ASP A 16 19.99 13.85 -23.19
CA ASP A 16 21.05 12.87 -23.46
C ASP A 16 22.27 13.10 -22.57
N LYS A 17 22.67 14.37 -22.38
CA LYS A 17 23.76 14.73 -21.47
C LYS A 17 23.47 14.28 -20.03
N LEU A 18 22.27 14.54 -19.51
CA LEU A 18 21.91 14.15 -18.15
C LEU A 18 21.91 12.62 -17.98
N ILE A 19 21.46 11.88 -18.99
CA ILE A 19 21.51 10.41 -18.99
C ILE A 19 22.96 9.91 -18.96
N ASP A 20 23.85 10.50 -19.76
CA ASP A 20 25.28 10.15 -19.77
C ASP A 20 25.98 10.49 -18.44
N GLU A 21 25.44 11.43 -17.67
CA GLU A 21 25.93 11.85 -16.34
C GLU A 21 25.23 11.11 -15.18
N ASP A 22 24.41 10.08 -15.45
CA ASP A 22 23.60 9.35 -14.46
C ASP A 22 22.71 10.28 -13.61
N LYS A 23 22.14 11.34 -14.22
CA LYS A 23 21.23 12.31 -13.59
C LYS A 23 19.79 12.07 -14.03
N TYR A 24 19.23 10.93 -13.63
CA TYR A 24 17.93 10.46 -14.07
C TYR A 24 16.77 11.21 -13.42
N THR A 25 16.87 11.60 -12.14
CA THR A 25 15.81 12.42 -11.50
C THR A 25 15.68 13.77 -12.23
N GLU A 26 16.79 14.42 -12.56
CA GLU A 26 16.77 15.66 -13.34
C GLU A 26 16.21 15.47 -14.76
N CYS A 27 16.41 14.29 -15.37
CA CYS A 27 15.78 13.94 -16.64
C CYS A 27 14.27 13.84 -16.51
N ILE A 28 13.81 13.10 -15.49
CA ILE A 28 12.39 12.87 -15.20
C ILE A 28 11.71 14.22 -14.97
N ASP A 29 12.22 15.05 -14.07
CA ASP A 29 11.66 16.38 -13.78
C ASP A 29 11.55 17.25 -15.04
N ALA A 30 12.61 17.27 -15.87
CA ALA A 30 12.62 18.05 -17.09
C ALA A 30 11.56 17.57 -18.10
N LEU A 31 11.39 16.25 -18.24
CA LEU A 31 10.44 15.63 -19.17
C LEU A 31 8.99 15.69 -18.65
N GLU A 32 8.77 15.49 -17.35
CA GLU A 32 7.47 15.60 -16.70
C GLU A 32 6.93 17.04 -16.72
N SER A 33 7.82 18.04 -16.70
CA SER A 33 7.43 19.46 -16.83
C SER A 33 6.73 19.81 -18.16
N ILE A 34 6.83 18.93 -19.17
CA ILE A 34 6.08 19.04 -20.42
C ILE A 34 4.65 18.58 -20.16
N SER A 35 3.67 19.42 -20.48
CA SER A 35 2.26 19.09 -20.29
C SER A 35 1.87 17.84 -21.07
N ILE A 36 1.00 16.99 -20.51
CA ILE A 36 0.63 15.68 -21.11
C ILE A 36 0.19 15.83 -22.57
N GLY A 37 -0.61 16.85 -22.88
CA GLY A 37 -1.09 17.12 -24.25
C GLY A 37 -0.02 17.59 -25.24
N GLU A 38 1.18 17.95 -24.78
CA GLU A 38 2.32 18.34 -25.62
C GLU A 38 3.38 17.24 -25.77
N ARG A 39 3.24 16.12 -25.05
CA ARG A 39 4.19 15.01 -25.13
C ARG A 39 3.99 14.23 -26.42
N ASP A 40 4.94 14.36 -27.35
CA ASP A 40 5.01 13.53 -28.55
C ASP A 40 5.68 12.17 -28.24
N TYR A 41 5.68 11.24 -29.21
CA TYR A 41 6.33 9.94 -29.06
C TYR A 41 7.78 10.03 -28.57
N LYS A 42 8.55 11.02 -29.04
CA LYS A 42 9.96 11.16 -28.64
C LYS A 42 10.07 11.58 -27.17
N VAL A 43 9.20 12.47 -26.70
CA VAL A 43 9.14 12.86 -25.28
C VAL A 43 8.77 11.65 -24.43
N CYS A 44 7.68 10.95 -24.75
CA CYS A 44 7.24 9.77 -24.00
C CYS A 44 8.31 8.67 -23.99
N TYR A 45 8.97 8.42 -25.12
CA TYR A 45 10.05 7.45 -25.20
C TYR A 45 11.24 7.81 -24.29
N GLN A 46 11.68 9.07 -24.28
CA GLN A 46 12.78 9.50 -23.41
C GLN A 46 12.39 9.51 -21.93
N LEU A 47 11.13 9.84 -21.62
CA LEU A 47 10.60 9.74 -20.26
C LEU A 47 10.57 8.29 -19.76
N ALA A 48 10.06 7.37 -20.58
CA ALA A 48 10.08 5.95 -20.26
C ALA A 48 11.50 5.41 -20.05
N ARG A 49 12.48 5.85 -20.86
CA ARG A 49 13.90 5.55 -20.68
C ARG A 49 14.46 6.11 -19.37
N ALA A 50 14.13 7.35 -19.02
CA ALA A 50 14.60 7.99 -17.80
C ALA A 50 14.06 7.27 -16.55
N TYR A 51 12.78 6.91 -16.54
CA TYR A 51 12.19 6.10 -15.46
C TYR A 51 12.88 4.75 -15.31
N GLN A 52 13.13 4.02 -16.41
CA GLN A 52 13.81 2.72 -16.37
C GLN A 52 15.24 2.84 -15.86
N ASN A 53 15.98 3.82 -16.36
CA ASN A 53 17.36 4.04 -15.91
C ASN A 53 17.40 4.41 -14.41
N PHE A 54 16.51 5.28 -13.95
CA PHE A 54 16.39 5.57 -12.52
C PHE A 54 16.03 4.32 -11.71
N ALA A 55 15.08 3.51 -12.18
CA ALA A 55 14.66 2.30 -11.48
C ALA A 55 15.80 1.28 -11.31
N VAL A 56 16.59 1.06 -12.37
CA VAL A 56 17.59 -0.02 -12.43
C VAL A 56 18.97 0.43 -11.94
N ILE A 57 19.38 1.67 -12.25
CA ILE A 57 20.73 2.20 -12.00
C ILE A 57 20.74 3.20 -10.85
N GLY A 58 19.71 4.05 -10.75
CA GLY A 58 19.63 5.17 -9.81
C GLY A 58 20.61 6.31 -10.14
N ASP A 59 20.38 7.47 -9.54
CA ASP A 59 21.24 8.63 -9.76
C ASP A 59 22.68 8.38 -9.27
N ASP A 60 23.67 8.85 -10.04
CA ASP A 60 25.09 8.60 -9.78
C ASP A 60 25.45 7.12 -9.58
N ASN A 61 24.67 6.20 -10.17
CA ASN A 61 24.82 4.75 -10.01
C ASN A 61 24.75 4.29 -8.54
N LYS A 62 23.87 4.92 -7.75
CA LYS A 62 23.64 4.59 -6.33
C LYS A 62 22.57 3.52 -6.12
N GLY A 63 21.91 3.07 -7.17
CA GLY A 63 20.75 2.20 -7.10
C GLY A 63 19.49 2.91 -6.62
N THR A 64 18.36 2.21 -6.73
CA THR A 64 17.05 2.67 -6.29
C THR A 64 16.39 1.54 -5.49
N PRO A 65 15.76 1.81 -4.33
CA PRO A 65 15.03 0.78 -3.60
C PRO A 65 13.96 0.13 -4.48
N ASN A 66 13.85 -1.21 -4.46
CA ASN A 66 12.91 -1.95 -5.33
C ASN A 66 11.49 -1.39 -5.28
N PHE A 67 11.00 -1.02 -4.09
CA PHE A 67 9.66 -0.45 -3.94
C PHE A 67 9.45 0.81 -4.81
N ILE A 68 10.45 1.70 -4.88
CA ILE A 68 10.44 2.91 -5.71
C ILE A 68 10.75 2.56 -7.17
N GLY A 69 11.67 1.62 -7.42
CA GLY A 69 12.01 1.14 -8.76
C GLY A 69 10.81 0.57 -9.49
N ASP A 70 10.03 -0.29 -8.83
CA ASP A 70 8.81 -0.90 -9.36
C ASP A 70 7.80 0.17 -9.79
N LYS A 71 7.61 1.23 -8.98
CA LYS A 71 6.76 2.38 -9.36
C LYS A 71 7.24 2.99 -10.66
N MET A 72 8.53 3.25 -10.78
CA MET A 72 9.10 3.93 -11.95
C MET A 72 9.02 3.03 -13.21
N LEU A 73 9.19 1.72 -13.07
CA LEU A 73 8.96 0.77 -14.15
C LEU A 73 7.49 0.76 -14.61
N LEU A 74 6.53 0.79 -13.67
CA LEU A 74 5.12 0.94 -13.98
C LEU A 74 4.82 2.26 -14.71
N LYS A 75 5.37 3.40 -14.24
CA LYS A 75 5.24 4.70 -14.92
C LYS A 75 5.84 4.68 -16.33
N SER A 76 6.95 3.95 -16.51
CA SER A 76 7.56 3.74 -17.83
C SER A 76 6.63 2.98 -18.78
N ILE A 77 6.07 1.86 -18.34
CA ILE A 77 5.13 1.04 -19.12
C ILE A 77 3.87 1.86 -19.47
N ASP A 78 3.34 2.61 -18.51
CA ASP A 78 2.18 3.49 -18.72
C ASP A 78 2.47 4.56 -19.78
N THR A 79 3.63 5.22 -19.66
CA THR A 79 4.09 6.22 -20.61
C THR A 79 4.23 5.63 -22.02
N LEU A 80 4.77 4.42 -22.16
CA LEU A 80 4.90 3.75 -23.46
C LEU A 80 3.54 3.33 -24.03
N ASN A 81 2.62 2.85 -23.19
CA ASN A 81 1.26 2.50 -23.58
C ASN A 81 0.49 3.69 -24.15
N SER A 82 0.68 4.89 -23.59
CA SER A 82 0.06 6.13 -24.09
C SER A 82 0.40 6.45 -25.56
N VAL A 83 1.55 5.95 -26.06
CA VAL A 83 2.03 6.13 -27.44
C VAL A 83 2.09 4.83 -28.24
N ARG A 84 1.41 3.77 -27.77
CA ARG A 84 1.41 2.44 -28.39
C ARG A 84 1.00 2.46 -29.86
N ALA A 85 0.04 3.31 -30.24
CA ALA A 85 -0.43 3.43 -31.61
C ALA A 85 0.69 3.79 -32.60
N GLU A 86 1.64 4.64 -32.18
CA GLU A 86 2.82 5.00 -32.96
C GLU A 86 4.00 4.03 -32.73
N GLY A 87 4.11 3.46 -31.53
CA GLY A 87 5.28 2.69 -31.09
C GLY A 87 5.29 1.21 -31.43
N LYS A 88 4.14 0.52 -31.49
CA LYS A 88 4.07 -0.96 -31.53
C LYS A 88 4.85 -1.63 -32.68
N ASP A 89 5.08 -0.91 -33.78
CA ASP A 89 5.79 -1.39 -34.97
C ASP A 89 7.23 -0.86 -35.06
N LYS A 90 7.75 -0.26 -33.98
CA LYS A 90 9.13 0.23 -33.86
C LYS A 90 9.93 -0.68 -32.92
N ALA A 91 11.16 -1.02 -33.32
CA ALA A 91 12.03 -1.91 -32.55
C ALA A 91 12.34 -1.33 -31.17
N GLU A 92 12.66 -0.03 -31.09
CA GLU A 92 13.07 0.63 -29.85
C GLU A 92 11.93 0.73 -28.83
N TRP A 93 10.68 0.87 -29.27
CA TRP A 93 9.53 0.86 -28.36
C TRP A 93 9.32 -0.53 -27.76
N ASN A 94 9.39 -1.58 -28.58
CA ASN A 94 9.29 -2.96 -28.10
C ASN A 94 10.45 -3.33 -27.17
N MET A 95 11.67 -2.86 -27.46
CA MET A 95 12.81 -2.96 -26.55
C MET A 95 12.50 -2.34 -25.19
N ARG A 96 11.98 -1.11 -25.15
CA ARG A 96 11.64 -0.44 -23.89
C ARG A 96 10.52 -1.13 -23.14
N MET A 97 9.50 -1.63 -23.82
CA MET A 97 8.46 -2.44 -23.17
C MET A 97 9.02 -3.74 -22.59
N ALA A 98 9.91 -4.41 -23.32
CA ALA A 98 10.58 -5.62 -22.85
C ALA A 98 11.41 -5.33 -21.59
N TYR A 99 12.24 -4.29 -21.59
CA TYR A 99 13.00 -3.90 -20.40
C TYR A 99 12.11 -3.48 -19.23
N GLY A 100 11.01 -2.76 -19.50
CA GLY A 100 10.05 -2.37 -18.47
C GLY A 100 9.53 -3.57 -17.68
N TYR A 101 9.13 -4.64 -18.39
CA TYR A 101 8.65 -5.87 -17.76
C TYR A 101 9.76 -6.80 -17.26
N GLN A 102 10.92 -6.85 -17.92
CA GLN A 102 12.04 -7.71 -17.52
C GLN A 102 12.55 -7.37 -16.12
N TYR A 103 12.62 -6.08 -15.79
CA TYR A 103 13.12 -5.62 -14.49
C TYR A 103 12.02 -5.49 -13.44
N LEU A 104 10.76 -5.66 -13.82
CA LEU A 104 9.63 -5.58 -12.90
C LEU A 104 9.43 -6.95 -12.27
N ALA A 105 9.51 -6.98 -10.94
CA ALA A 105 9.48 -8.24 -10.20
C ALA A 105 8.22 -9.06 -10.54
N ASP A 106 8.44 -10.34 -10.86
CA ASP A 106 7.42 -11.34 -11.18
C ASP A 106 6.68 -11.17 -12.52
N GLU A 107 7.15 -10.28 -13.41
CA GLU A 107 6.47 -9.92 -14.67
C GLU A 107 7.22 -10.35 -15.94
N GLU A 108 8.22 -11.22 -15.82
CA GLU A 108 9.10 -11.63 -16.94
C GLU A 108 8.33 -12.29 -18.10
N GLU A 109 7.21 -12.97 -17.85
CA GLU A 109 6.34 -13.52 -18.90
C GLU A 109 5.83 -12.44 -19.85
N LYS A 110 5.51 -11.25 -19.33
CA LYS A 110 5.01 -10.12 -20.11
C LYS A 110 6.11 -9.48 -20.97
N ALA A 111 7.38 -9.61 -20.58
CA ALA A 111 8.52 -9.10 -21.35
C ALA A 111 8.75 -9.88 -22.67
N ILE A 112 8.56 -11.19 -22.63
CA ILE A 112 8.86 -12.12 -23.74
C ILE A 112 8.23 -11.71 -25.09
N PRO A 113 6.91 -11.45 -25.20
CA PRO A 113 6.31 -11.08 -26.48
C PRO A 113 6.88 -9.78 -27.06
N TYR A 114 7.20 -8.79 -26.22
CA TYR A 114 7.83 -7.55 -26.67
C TYR A 114 9.28 -7.77 -27.12
N ALA A 115 10.04 -8.58 -26.39
CA ALA A 115 11.42 -8.91 -26.77
C ALA A 115 11.46 -9.72 -28.09
N MET A 116 10.50 -10.63 -28.31
CA MET A 116 10.35 -11.32 -29.59
C MET A 116 10.02 -10.34 -30.72
N ARG A 117 9.08 -9.41 -30.52
CA ARG A 117 8.73 -8.40 -31.53
C ARG A 117 9.89 -7.45 -31.82
N TRP A 118 10.69 -7.10 -30.82
CA TRP A 118 11.93 -6.35 -30.99
C TRP A 118 12.91 -7.11 -31.90
N ALA A 119 13.19 -8.40 -31.62
CA ALA A 119 14.07 -9.23 -32.44
C ALA A 119 13.58 -9.39 -33.90
N GLU A 120 12.27 -9.39 -34.13
CA GLU A 120 11.69 -9.41 -35.48
C GLU A 120 11.94 -8.10 -36.25
N LEU A 121 11.85 -6.97 -35.56
CA LEU A 121 11.95 -5.63 -36.16
C LEU A 121 13.41 -5.17 -36.33
N ASP A 122 14.32 -5.65 -35.47
CA ASP A 122 15.76 -5.40 -35.56
C ASP A 122 16.59 -6.67 -35.31
N PRO A 123 16.75 -7.54 -36.32
CA PRO A 123 17.41 -8.84 -36.17
C PRO A 123 18.92 -8.78 -35.89
N GLU A 124 19.56 -7.62 -36.10
CA GLU A 124 20.99 -7.43 -35.86
C GLU A 124 21.28 -7.13 -34.37
N ASP A 125 20.26 -6.76 -33.59
CA ASP A 125 20.39 -6.55 -32.15
C ASP A 125 20.25 -7.86 -31.37
N GLU A 126 21.40 -8.48 -31.08
CA GLU A 126 21.46 -9.75 -30.35
C GLU A 126 20.90 -9.66 -28.92
N ASN A 127 20.78 -8.45 -28.34
CA ASN A 127 20.28 -8.27 -26.97
C ASN A 127 18.83 -8.73 -26.83
N ALA A 128 18.01 -8.59 -27.87
CA ALA A 128 16.59 -8.97 -27.85
C ALA A 128 16.40 -10.46 -27.51
N LEU A 129 17.22 -11.33 -28.10
CA LEU A 129 17.20 -12.76 -27.81
C LEU A 129 17.80 -13.09 -26.44
N GLY A 130 18.75 -12.28 -25.96
CA GLY A 130 19.25 -12.34 -24.58
C GLY A 130 18.13 -12.15 -23.57
N VAL A 131 17.33 -11.10 -23.72
CA VAL A 131 16.17 -10.82 -22.86
C VAL A 131 15.16 -11.97 -22.87
N VAL A 132 14.82 -12.51 -24.06
CA VAL A 132 13.91 -13.67 -24.15
C VAL A 132 14.44 -14.86 -23.36
N LYS A 133 15.76 -15.12 -23.45
CA LYS A 133 16.39 -16.23 -22.77
C LYS A 133 16.36 -16.03 -21.25
N GLU A 134 16.82 -14.87 -20.77
CA GLU A 134 16.86 -14.53 -19.34
C GLU A 134 15.47 -14.59 -18.71
N CYS A 135 14.47 -13.98 -19.34
CA CYS A 135 13.09 -14.01 -18.86
C CYS A 135 12.56 -15.46 -18.76
N LYS A 136 12.80 -16.30 -19.77
CA LYS A 136 12.38 -17.70 -19.73
C LYS A 136 13.06 -18.49 -18.61
N GLU A 137 14.33 -18.21 -18.32
CA GLU A 137 15.05 -18.85 -17.23
C GLU A 137 14.48 -18.46 -15.87
N GLU A 138 14.12 -17.19 -15.65
CA GLU A 138 13.48 -16.74 -14.40
C GLU A 138 12.08 -17.33 -14.22
N VAL A 139 11.25 -17.33 -15.28
CA VAL A 139 9.93 -17.97 -15.27
C VAL A 139 10.03 -19.45 -14.90
N GLU A 140 11.00 -20.17 -15.46
CA GLU A 140 11.20 -21.59 -15.19
C GLU A 140 11.69 -21.83 -13.74
N LYS A 141 12.58 -20.99 -13.21
CA LYS A 141 13.02 -21.05 -11.80
C LYS A 141 11.84 -20.86 -10.84
N ARG A 142 10.94 -19.92 -11.12
CA ARG A 142 9.73 -19.69 -10.32
C ARG A 142 8.82 -20.91 -10.35
N LYS A 143 8.54 -21.47 -11.54
CA LYS A 143 7.74 -22.71 -11.68
C LYS A 143 8.34 -23.90 -10.94
N GLN A 144 9.66 -24.06 -10.94
CA GLN A 144 10.32 -25.15 -10.21
C GLN A 144 10.19 -24.97 -8.69
N SER A 145 10.33 -23.74 -8.20
CA SER A 145 10.12 -23.41 -6.78
C SER A 145 8.69 -23.71 -6.33
N VAL A 146 7.70 -23.39 -7.17
CA VAL A 146 6.28 -23.72 -6.95
C VAL A 146 6.03 -25.22 -6.94
N ASN A 147 6.60 -25.97 -7.91
CA ASN A 147 6.42 -27.42 -7.99
C ASN A 147 7.05 -28.18 -6.82
N VAL A 148 8.12 -27.66 -6.21
CA VAL A 148 8.70 -28.21 -4.97
C VAL A 148 7.81 -27.90 -3.76
N ALA A 149 7.09 -26.77 -3.77
CA ALA A 149 6.17 -26.37 -2.72
C ALA A 149 4.77 -27.03 -2.84
N THR A 150 4.37 -27.49 -4.04
CA THR A 150 2.96 -27.78 -4.34
C THR A 150 2.75 -29.18 -4.93
N GLU A 151 2.59 -30.18 -4.06
CA GLU A 151 1.92 -31.47 -4.40
C GLU A 151 0.62 -31.68 -3.60
N ARG A 152 0.09 -30.64 -2.94
CA ARG A 152 -1.16 -30.72 -2.18
C ARG A 152 -2.17 -29.73 -2.73
N VAL A 153 -3.10 -30.22 -3.55
CA VAL A 153 -4.35 -29.50 -3.81
C VAL A 153 -5.12 -29.48 -2.49
N ILE A 154 -5.20 -28.31 -1.85
CA ILE A 154 -5.99 -28.12 -0.62
C ILE A 154 -7.45 -27.96 -1.03
N THR A 155 -8.16 -29.08 -1.18
CA THR A 155 -9.63 -29.10 -1.33
C THR A 155 -10.26 -29.00 0.05
N GLN A 156 -10.30 -27.80 0.61
CA GLN A 156 -10.89 -27.53 1.92
C GLN A 156 -12.02 -26.51 1.80
N GLU A 157 -13.05 -26.69 2.61
CA GLU A 157 -14.21 -25.79 2.71
C GLU A 157 -13.73 -24.36 2.97
N THR A 158 -14.39 -23.38 2.34
CA THR A 158 -14.16 -21.95 2.57
C THR A 158 -14.30 -21.65 4.04
N ALA A 159 -13.33 -20.94 4.62
CA ALA A 159 -13.45 -20.50 6.01
C ALA A 159 -14.57 -19.44 6.09
N GLU A 160 -15.46 -19.56 7.06
CA GLU A 160 -16.27 -18.43 7.49
C GLU A 160 -15.34 -17.47 8.21
N ILE A 161 -15.27 -16.23 7.74
CA ILE A 161 -14.35 -15.20 8.24
C ILE A 161 -15.21 -14.06 8.72
N ASP A 162 -15.03 -13.69 9.98
CA ASP A 162 -15.66 -12.50 10.53
C ASP A 162 -15.14 -11.26 9.79
N GLU A 163 -16.03 -10.31 9.54
CA GLU A 163 -15.68 -9.04 8.90
C GLU A 163 -15.57 -7.95 9.95
N ASP A 164 -14.34 -7.50 10.22
CA ASP A 164 -14.05 -6.36 11.07
C ASP A 164 -13.10 -5.39 10.34
N TRP A 165 -13.62 -4.71 9.31
CA TRP A 165 -12.81 -3.82 8.50
C TRP A 165 -12.42 -2.54 9.27
N GLY A 166 -11.12 -2.31 9.41
CA GLY A 166 -10.53 -1.10 9.96
C GLY A 166 -9.79 -0.28 8.89
N ILE A 167 -9.67 1.02 9.10
CA ILE A 167 -8.86 1.92 8.27
C ILE A 167 -8.00 2.81 9.15
N TYR A 168 -6.72 2.96 8.81
CA TYR A 168 -5.80 3.83 9.53
C TYR A 168 -4.73 4.43 8.62
N LEU A 169 -4.11 5.52 9.09
CA LEU A 169 -2.98 6.18 8.44
C LEU A 169 -1.68 5.65 9.05
N CYS A 170 -0.94 4.83 8.30
CA CYS A 170 0.42 4.45 8.62
C CYS A 170 1.37 5.57 8.20
N ARG A 171 2.15 6.10 9.15
CA ARG A 171 3.03 7.26 8.89
C ARG A 171 4.31 6.87 8.13
N ALA A 172 4.78 5.64 8.30
CA ALA A 172 6.01 5.15 7.70
C ALA A 172 5.83 3.68 7.28
N PHE A 173 5.35 3.51 6.05
CA PHE A 173 5.16 2.19 5.44
C PHE A 173 6.45 1.76 4.72
N ALA A 174 6.45 1.72 3.39
CA ALA A 174 7.61 1.36 2.59
C ALA A 174 8.43 2.60 2.23
N CYS A 175 9.75 2.54 2.45
CA CYS A 175 10.65 3.67 2.22
C CYS A 175 10.24 4.95 2.97
N ASP A 176 9.71 4.80 4.20
CA ASP A 176 9.21 5.88 5.05
C ASP A 176 8.08 6.72 4.42
N LEU A 177 7.42 6.21 3.39
CA LEU A 177 6.28 6.86 2.76
C LEU A 177 5.00 6.59 3.57
N PRO A 178 4.09 7.58 3.66
CA PRO A 178 2.82 7.37 4.34
C PRO A 178 1.91 6.46 3.51
N ALA A 179 1.03 5.73 4.20
CA ALA A 179 0.07 4.84 3.57
C ALA A 179 -1.27 4.89 4.29
N VAL A 180 -2.37 4.80 3.54
CA VAL A 180 -3.69 4.51 4.10
C VAL A 180 -3.93 3.02 3.95
N ILE A 181 -4.10 2.33 5.07
CA ILE A 181 -4.26 0.88 5.13
C ILE A 181 -5.69 0.59 5.55
N ARG A 182 -6.39 -0.22 4.75
CA ARG A 182 -7.69 -0.81 5.07
C ARG A 182 -7.53 -2.32 5.15
N LEU A 183 -7.89 -2.93 6.27
CA LEU A 183 -7.70 -4.37 6.50
C LEU A 183 -8.83 -4.98 7.32
N ASN A 184 -8.98 -6.30 7.25
CA ASN A 184 -9.91 -7.04 8.10
C ASN A 184 -9.23 -7.44 9.42
N LEU A 185 -9.49 -6.69 10.50
CA LEU A 185 -8.88 -6.89 11.82
C LEU A 185 -9.20 -8.26 12.43
N ALA A 186 -10.34 -8.86 12.08
CA ALA A 186 -10.74 -10.18 12.59
C ALA A 186 -9.78 -11.30 12.19
N LEU A 187 -8.92 -11.08 11.19
CA LEU A 187 -7.90 -12.04 10.79
C LEU A 187 -6.75 -12.16 11.81
N MET A 188 -6.69 -11.31 12.85
CA MET A 188 -5.68 -11.40 13.91
C MET A 188 -5.67 -12.79 14.58
N ASP A 189 -6.86 -13.33 14.85
CA ASP A 189 -7.05 -14.61 15.54
C ASP A 189 -7.33 -15.76 14.56
N PHE A 190 -7.04 -15.59 13.27
CA PHE A 190 -7.31 -16.60 12.27
C PHE A 190 -6.38 -17.81 12.42
N GLU A 191 -6.90 -18.93 12.96
CA GLU A 191 -6.09 -20.11 13.27
C GLU A 191 -5.68 -20.95 12.04
N SER A 192 -6.29 -20.70 10.88
CA SER A 192 -6.17 -21.55 9.68
C SER A 192 -5.26 -20.97 8.58
N THR A 193 -4.32 -20.07 8.92
CA THR A 193 -3.38 -19.43 7.98
C THR A 193 -2.65 -20.43 7.09
N SER A 194 -2.23 -21.58 7.64
CA SER A 194 -1.53 -22.64 6.91
C SER A 194 -2.30 -23.23 5.72
N ASN A 195 -3.63 -23.05 5.67
CA ASN A 195 -4.46 -23.47 4.53
C ASN A 195 -4.41 -22.48 3.36
N TYR A 196 -3.91 -21.26 3.58
CA TYR A 196 -3.80 -20.19 2.60
C TYR A 196 -2.34 -19.70 2.52
N PRO A 197 -1.40 -20.55 2.05
CA PRO A 197 0.02 -20.28 2.12
C PRO A 197 0.53 -19.34 1.04
N LYS A 198 -0.33 -18.93 0.08
CA LYS A 198 0.05 -18.03 -1.00
C LYS A 198 -0.49 -16.65 -0.73
N ARG A 199 0.39 -15.65 -0.73
CA ARG A 199 0.00 -14.25 -0.75
C ARG A 199 -0.05 -13.74 -2.18
N LEU A 200 -1.22 -13.30 -2.60
CA LEU A 200 -1.43 -12.53 -3.81
C LEU A 200 -1.20 -11.05 -3.50
N ARG A 201 -0.54 -10.37 -4.43
CA ARG A 201 -0.36 -8.92 -4.43
C ARG A 201 -0.64 -8.37 -5.81
N LEU A 202 -1.77 -7.69 -5.95
CA LEU A 202 -2.09 -6.88 -7.11
C LEU A 202 -1.67 -5.44 -6.84
N GLN A 203 -0.85 -4.86 -7.70
CA GLN A 203 -0.51 -3.44 -7.65
C GLN A 203 -1.07 -2.73 -8.87
N ILE A 204 -1.67 -1.55 -8.68
CA ILE A 204 -2.19 -0.75 -9.77
C ILE A 204 -1.67 0.67 -9.63
N LEU A 205 -1.07 1.19 -10.71
CA LEU A 205 -0.61 2.56 -10.78
C LEU A 205 -1.78 3.51 -11.04
N TYR A 206 -1.89 4.57 -10.24
CA TYR A 206 -2.92 5.60 -10.42
C TYR A 206 -2.70 6.38 -11.70
N LYS A 207 -3.80 6.89 -12.27
CA LYS A 207 -3.73 7.94 -13.29
C LYS A 207 -3.58 9.31 -12.66
N ASN A 208 -4.26 9.53 -11.52
CA ASN A 208 -4.28 10.81 -10.83
C ASN A 208 -4.04 10.63 -9.32
N ALA A 209 -2.84 10.99 -8.88
CA ALA A 209 -2.45 11.08 -7.48
C ALA A 209 -2.32 12.54 -7.04
N ASP A 210 -2.45 12.80 -5.73
CA ASP A 210 -2.11 14.07 -5.12
C ASP A 210 -0.59 14.17 -4.83
N ASP A 211 -0.16 15.31 -4.29
CA ASP A 211 1.25 15.57 -3.97
C ASP A 211 1.81 14.63 -2.88
N ASN A 212 0.95 13.93 -2.13
CA ASN A 212 1.34 12.95 -1.12
C ASN A 212 1.36 11.52 -1.66
N GLY A 213 1.02 11.31 -2.94
CA GLY A 213 0.95 10.00 -3.57
C GLY A 213 -0.34 9.22 -3.28
N PHE A 214 -1.36 9.89 -2.72
CA PHE A 214 -2.70 9.30 -2.52
C PHE A 214 -3.58 9.51 -3.75
N PRO A 215 -4.57 8.64 -4.01
CA PRO A 215 -5.46 8.84 -5.13
C PRO A 215 -6.31 10.10 -4.93
N THR A 216 -6.54 10.85 -6.01
CA THR A 216 -7.56 11.90 -5.99
C THR A 216 -8.94 11.30 -5.71
N ARG A 217 -9.92 12.14 -5.34
CA ARG A 217 -11.30 11.66 -5.10
C ARG A 217 -11.88 10.92 -6.32
N GLU A 218 -11.69 11.49 -7.52
CA GLU A 218 -12.16 10.89 -8.77
C GLU A 218 -11.48 9.54 -9.01
N GLU A 219 -10.15 9.47 -8.84
CA GLU A 219 -9.39 8.21 -8.94
C GLU A 219 -9.92 7.17 -7.94
N GLY A 220 -10.22 7.57 -6.70
CA GLY A 220 -10.75 6.69 -5.66
C GLY A 220 -12.05 5.98 -6.04
N GLU A 221 -12.97 6.68 -6.72
CA GLU A 221 -14.23 6.09 -7.20
C GLU A 221 -14.01 4.98 -8.24
N TYR A 222 -12.94 5.08 -9.04
CA TYR A 222 -12.53 4.02 -9.95
C TYR A 222 -11.87 2.85 -9.21
N LEU A 223 -10.99 3.15 -8.25
CA LEU A 223 -10.29 2.12 -7.48
C LEU A 223 -11.26 1.23 -6.70
N TYR A 224 -12.35 1.78 -6.16
CA TYR A 224 -13.38 0.96 -5.50
C TYR A 224 -13.98 -0.10 -6.44
N GLN A 225 -14.21 0.23 -7.71
CA GLN A 225 -14.73 -0.75 -8.69
C GLN A 225 -13.72 -1.85 -8.98
N VAL A 226 -12.42 -1.52 -8.98
CA VAL A 226 -11.37 -2.53 -9.12
C VAL A 226 -11.28 -3.41 -7.88
N GLU A 227 -11.32 -2.80 -6.69
CA GLU A 227 -11.31 -3.51 -5.41
C GLU A 227 -12.50 -4.50 -5.34
N ASP A 228 -13.70 -4.09 -5.72
CA ASP A 228 -14.90 -4.93 -5.78
C ASP A 228 -14.74 -6.09 -6.77
N ALA A 229 -14.27 -5.81 -7.99
CA ALA A 229 -14.06 -6.85 -9.01
C ALA A 229 -12.99 -7.87 -8.60
N VAL A 230 -11.95 -7.42 -7.89
CA VAL A 230 -10.91 -8.32 -7.35
C VAL A 230 -11.49 -9.15 -6.21
N LEU A 231 -12.26 -8.55 -5.31
CA LEU A 231 -12.92 -9.27 -4.21
C LEU A 231 -13.82 -10.39 -4.74
N GLU A 232 -14.63 -10.14 -5.77
CA GLU A 232 -15.47 -11.16 -6.41
C GLU A 232 -14.65 -12.35 -6.92
N ILE A 233 -13.47 -12.10 -7.50
CA ILE A 233 -12.55 -13.17 -7.94
C ILE A 233 -12.02 -13.93 -6.72
N ILE A 234 -11.54 -13.24 -5.68
CA ILE A 234 -11.03 -13.88 -4.46
C ILE A 234 -12.11 -14.78 -3.81
N GLU A 235 -13.34 -14.26 -3.65
CA GLU A 235 -14.45 -14.99 -3.04
C GLU A 235 -14.87 -16.21 -3.87
N LYS A 236 -14.88 -16.09 -5.20
CA LYS A 236 -15.17 -17.20 -6.12
C LYS A 236 -14.20 -18.38 -5.92
N HIS A 237 -12.95 -18.12 -5.58
CA HIS A 237 -11.94 -19.13 -5.25
C HIS A 237 -12.03 -19.62 -3.79
N GLY A 238 -12.86 -18.98 -2.96
CA GLY A 238 -12.99 -19.27 -1.54
C GLY A 238 -11.71 -18.95 -0.77
N ASP A 239 -11.04 -17.88 -1.19
CA ASP A 239 -9.81 -17.32 -0.63
C ASP A 239 -10.11 -16.00 0.10
N ILE A 240 -9.09 -15.34 0.65
CA ILE A 240 -9.26 -14.30 1.68
C ILE A 240 -8.70 -12.97 1.21
N LEU A 241 -9.53 -11.93 1.11
CA LEU A 241 -9.03 -10.57 0.98
C LEU A 241 -8.60 -10.05 2.36
N ALA A 242 -7.32 -9.73 2.52
CA ALA A 242 -6.76 -9.37 3.81
C ALA A 242 -6.62 -7.85 4.00
N GLY A 243 -6.27 -7.13 2.94
CA GLY A 243 -6.15 -5.67 3.03
C GLY A 243 -5.83 -4.96 1.72
N VAL A 244 -6.02 -3.65 1.75
CA VAL A 244 -5.77 -2.70 0.67
C VAL A 244 -4.92 -1.56 1.21
N VAL A 245 -3.83 -1.26 0.53
CA VAL A 245 -2.89 -0.20 0.90
C VAL A 245 -2.82 0.82 -0.23
N LYS A 246 -3.07 2.09 0.10
CA LYS A 246 -2.96 3.22 -0.83
C LYS A 246 -1.73 4.02 -0.45
N CYS A 247 -0.70 3.99 -1.29
CA CYS A 247 0.56 4.70 -1.05
C CYS A 247 1.35 4.86 -2.35
N ASP A 248 2.25 5.85 -2.41
CA ASP A 248 3.24 5.98 -3.47
C ASP A 248 2.66 5.86 -4.89
N GLU A 249 1.57 6.59 -5.16
CA GLU A 249 0.85 6.61 -6.45
C GLU A 249 0.26 5.25 -6.88
N ARG A 250 0.12 4.30 -5.95
CA ARG A 250 -0.35 2.93 -6.21
C ARG A 250 -1.34 2.44 -5.16
N VAL A 251 -2.28 1.61 -5.60
CA VAL A 251 -3.03 0.73 -4.71
C VAL A 251 -2.39 -0.65 -4.72
N HIS A 252 -2.23 -1.24 -3.54
CA HIS A 252 -1.76 -2.59 -3.33
C HIS A 252 -2.89 -3.39 -2.68
N ILE A 253 -3.38 -4.42 -3.36
CA ILE A 253 -4.43 -5.31 -2.86
C ILE A 253 -3.76 -6.62 -2.45
N PHE A 254 -3.94 -7.01 -1.19
CA PHE A 254 -3.35 -8.20 -0.59
C PHE A 254 -4.45 -9.21 -0.27
N ALA A 255 -4.27 -10.44 -0.80
CA ALA A 255 -5.13 -11.57 -0.52
C ALA A 255 -4.30 -12.82 -0.19
N TYR A 256 -4.87 -13.72 0.58
CA TYR A 256 -4.29 -15.02 0.92
C TYR A 256 -5.10 -16.14 0.29
N ALA A 257 -4.41 -16.97 -0.48
CA ALA A 257 -4.98 -17.99 -1.33
C ALA A 257 -4.43 -19.38 -1.00
N LYS A 258 -5.26 -20.39 -1.22
CA LYS A 258 -4.86 -21.82 -1.13
C LYS A 258 -3.77 -22.15 -2.14
N ASN A 259 -3.84 -21.54 -3.33
CA ASN A 259 -2.87 -21.69 -4.42
C ASN A 259 -2.99 -20.51 -5.41
N GLU A 260 -2.03 -20.36 -6.32
CA GLU A 260 -2.02 -19.25 -7.29
C GLU A 260 -2.78 -19.50 -8.61
N SER A 261 -3.39 -20.69 -8.79
CA SER A 261 -3.96 -21.09 -10.09
C SER A 261 -5.18 -20.25 -10.47
N GLY A 262 -5.24 -19.82 -11.73
CA GLY A 262 -6.39 -19.09 -12.30
C GLY A 262 -6.32 -17.57 -12.10
N TYR A 263 -5.74 -17.09 -11.01
CA TYR A 263 -5.69 -15.65 -10.70
C TYR A 263 -5.05 -14.79 -11.78
N ALA A 264 -3.93 -15.24 -12.36
CA ALA A 264 -3.25 -14.47 -13.40
C ALA A 264 -4.12 -14.26 -14.64
N ASP A 265 -4.84 -15.30 -15.08
CA ASP A 265 -5.71 -15.23 -16.25
C ASP A 265 -6.97 -14.41 -15.94
N GLU A 266 -7.63 -14.69 -14.80
CA GLU A 266 -8.89 -14.02 -14.42
C GLU A 266 -8.71 -12.53 -14.12
N ILE A 267 -7.65 -12.15 -13.40
CA ILE A 267 -7.35 -10.73 -13.12
C ILE A 267 -6.94 -10.03 -14.42
N SER A 268 -6.17 -10.68 -15.30
CA SER A 268 -5.78 -10.11 -16.60
C SER A 268 -6.99 -9.88 -17.50
N GLU A 269 -7.91 -10.83 -17.57
CA GLU A 269 -9.18 -10.69 -18.29
C GLU A 269 -10.01 -9.54 -17.71
N MET A 270 -10.23 -9.54 -16.39
CA MET A 270 -11.00 -8.51 -15.68
C MET A 270 -10.44 -7.10 -15.93
N ILE A 271 -9.12 -6.91 -15.82
CA ILE A 271 -8.49 -5.60 -16.05
C ILE A 271 -8.58 -5.22 -17.53
N SER A 272 -8.36 -6.16 -18.45
CA SER A 272 -8.43 -5.87 -19.89
C SER A 272 -9.83 -5.45 -20.34
N GLU A 273 -10.88 -6.00 -19.75
CA GLU A 273 -12.27 -5.69 -20.10
C GLU A 273 -12.77 -4.40 -19.44
N ASN A 274 -12.48 -4.22 -18.15
CA ASN A 274 -13.09 -3.16 -17.35
C ASN A 274 -12.16 -1.95 -17.14
N PHE A 275 -10.84 -2.18 -17.15
CA PHE A 275 -9.82 -1.18 -16.80
C PHE A 275 -8.62 -1.18 -17.79
N PRO A 276 -8.84 -1.16 -19.12
CA PRO A 276 -7.80 -1.42 -20.12
C PRO A 276 -6.67 -0.39 -20.15
N ASP A 277 -6.92 0.80 -19.59
CA ASP A 277 -5.94 1.89 -19.56
C ASP A 277 -5.00 1.79 -18.35
N TYR A 278 -5.27 0.94 -17.37
CA TYR A 278 -4.46 0.83 -16.15
C TYR A 278 -3.29 -0.15 -16.32
N VAL A 279 -2.15 0.22 -15.75
CA VAL A 279 -0.98 -0.67 -15.67
C VAL A 279 -0.93 -1.28 -14.27
N TYR A 280 -0.73 -2.59 -14.23
CA TYR A 280 -0.74 -3.36 -13.00
C TYR A 280 0.35 -4.43 -12.97
N THR A 281 0.69 -4.87 -11.77
CA THR A 281 1.41 -6.13 -11.54
C THR A 281 0.62 -7.09 -10.69
N LEU A 282 0.83 -8.39 -10.90
CA LEU A 282 0.28 -9.44 -10.05
C LEU A 282 1.41 -10.39 -9.66
N ALA A 283 1.67 -10.47 -8.36
CA ALA A 283 2.60 -11.43 -7.78
C ALA A 283 1.85 -12.43 -6.90
N ALA A 284 2.26 -13.70 -6.97
CA ALA A 284 1.86 -14.73 -6.03
C ALA A 284 3.12 -15.29 -5.36
N VAL A 285 3.24 -15.11 -4.05
CA VAL A 285 4.44 -15.45 -3.28
C VAL A 285 4.08 -16.36 -2.13
N GLU A 286 4.96 -17.28 -1.76
CA GLU A 286 4.79 -18.09 -0.56
C GLU A 286 4.88 -17.21 0.70
N ASP A 287 3.88 -17.32 1.57
CA ASP A 287 3.78 -16.61 2.84
C ASP A 287 2.93 -17.42 3.83
N LYS A 288 3.46 -18.57 4.26
CA LYS A 288 2.73 -19.56 5.10
C LYS A 288 2.33 -19.02 6.46
N ASP A 289 3.18 -18.15 7.00
CA ASP A 289 3.03 -17.59 8.34
C ASP A 289 2.34 -16.22 8.30
N TRP A 290 1.88 -15.79 7.11
CA TRP A 290 1.20 -14.51 6.90
C TRP A 290 2.02 -13.32 7.41
N GLU A 291 3.33 -13.35 7.19
CA GLU A 291 4.28 -12.34 7.67
C GLU A 291 3.90 -10.94 7.16
N MET A 292 3.42 -10.83 5.92
CA MET A 292 2.95 -9.54 5.39
C MET A 292 1.72 -9.03 6.16
N TYR A 293 0.76 -9.89 6.49
CA TYR A 293 -0.40 -9.45 7.25
C TYR A 293 0.00 -9.03 8.66
N PHE A 294 0.62 -9.92 9.44
CA PHE A 294 0.87 -9.68 10.86
C PHE A 294 1.96 -8.65 11.14
N ASN A 295 3.01 -8.57 10.31
CA ASN A 295 4.15 -7.70 10.60
C ASN A 295 4.11 -6.37 9.83
N VAL A 296 3.25 -6.24 8.82
CA VAL A 296 3.26 -5.08 7.91
C VAL A 296 1.88 -4.43 7.75
N LEU A 297 0.79 -5.20 7.66
CA LEU A 297 -0.56 -4.64 7.51
C LEU A 297 -1.29 -4.45 8.83
N TYR A 298 -1.09 -5.35 9.79
CA TYR A 298 -1.79 -5.28 11.07
C TYR A 298 -1.27 -4.07 11.86
N PRO A 299 -2.17 -3.22 12.38
CA PRO A 299 -1.77 -2.00 13.06
C PRO A 299 -1.01 -2.31 14.35
N ASP A 300 -0.07 -1.43 14.70
CA ASP A 300 0.44 -1.40 16.07
C ASP A 300 -0.62 -0.90 17.07
N ASN A 301 -0.28 -0.84 18.36
CA ASN A 301 -1.23 -0.41 19.39
C ASN A 301 -1.76 1.02 19.18
N TYR A 302 -0.93 1.94 18.66
CA TYR A 302 -1.29 3.34 18.45
C TYR A 302 -2.20 3.49 17.22
N GLU A 303 -1.86 2.79 16.15
CA GLU A 303 -2.64 2.71 14.93
C GLU A 303 -4.00 2.03 15.19
N TYR A 304 -4.02 0.93 15.96
CA TYR A 304 -5.25 0.25 16.36
C TYR A 304 -6.15 1.16 17.19
N GLN A 305 -5.56 1.89 18.15
CA GLN A 305 -6.30 2.87 18.93
C GLN A 305 -6.87 3.99 18.05
N SER A 306 -6.17 4.38 16.98
CA SER A 306 -6.67 5.37 16.02
C SER A 306 -7.90 4.85 15.25
N ILE A 307 -7.93 3.56 14.93
CA ILE A 307 -9.13 2.92 14.35
C ILE A 307 -10.30 3.01 15.35
N MET A 308 -10.05 2.68 16.62
CA MET A 308 -11.09 2.75 17.66
C MET A 308 -11.60 4.18 17.89
N ASN A 309 -10.69 5.16 17.91
CA ASN A 309 -11.03 6.57 18.00
C ASN A 309 -11.93 7.01 16.84
N MET A 310 -11.56 6.64 15.61
CA MET A 310 -12.33 6.96 14.41
C MET A 310 -13.74 6.36 14.48
N ARG A 311 -13.86 5.07 14.83
CA ARG A 311 -15.17 4.39 14.97
C ARG A 311 -16.07 5.08 15.98
N LEU A 312 -15.52 5.49 17.12
CA LEU A 312 -16.31 6.20 18.13
C LEU A 312 -16.78 7.58 17.62
N ILE A 313 -15.90 8.32 16.94
CA ILE A 313 -16.24 9.63 16.36
C ILE A 313 -17.32 9.48 15.28
N GLU A 314 -17.25 8.45 14.45
CA GLU A 314 -18.27 8.14 13.45
C GLU A 314 -19.61 7.79 14.09
N ALA A 315 -19.61 6.95 15.13
CA ALA A 315 -20.83 6.62 15.88
C ALA A 315 -21.48 7.88 16.49
N ILE A 316 -20.68 8.80 17.05
CA ILE A 316 -21.16 10.09 17.59
C ILE A 316 -21.81 10.94 16.48
N LYS A 317 -21.20 11.00 15.29
CA LYS A 317 -21.75 11.72 14.12
C LYS A 317 -23.06 11.11 13.64
N ASP A 318 -23.12 9.79 13.53
CA ASP A 318 -24.28 9.06 13.02
C ASP A 318 -25.49 9.16 13.96
N ASP A 319 -25.25 9.26 15.28
CA ASP A 319 -26.27 9.56 16.28
C ASP A 319 -26.75 11.02 16.25
N GLY A 320 -26.12 11.87 15.41
CA GLY A 320 -26.47 13.27 15.23
C GLY A 320 -25.99 14.19 16.35
N ASP A 321 -25.00 13.76 17.14
CA ASP A 321 -24.38 14.58 18.16
C ASP A 321 -23.35 15.57 17.54
N SER A 322 -23.14 16.70 18.19
CA SER A 322 -22.26 17.77 17.72
C SER A 322 -20.78 17.42 17.95
N LEU A 323 -19.85 17.86 17.09
CA LEU A 323 -18.41 17.69 17.33
C LEU A 323 -17.78 18.91 18.01
N VAL A 324 -18.44 19.38 19.08
CA VAL A 324 -17.96 20.52 19.86
C VAL A 324 -17.08 20.08 21.03
N PRO A 325 -16.08 20.89 21.43
CA PRO A 325 -15.29 20.61 22.62
C PRO A 325 -16.17 20.35 23.84
N ARG A 326 -15.83 19.31 24.59
CA ARG A 326 -16.56 18.85 25.78
C ARG A 326 -15.65 18.01 26.66
N ILE A 327 -16.08 17.71 27.87
CA ILE A 327 -15.34 16.82 28.77
C ILE A 327 -15.29 15.43 28.14
N LEU A 328 -14.09 14.99 27.82
CA LEU A 328 -13.78 13.63 27.42
C LEU A 328 -13.37 12.85 28.67
N GLU A 329 -13.94 11.67 28.85
CA GLU A 329 -13.65 10.77 29.96
C GLU A 329 -12.69 9.70 29.44
N HIS A 330 -11.55 9.54 30.09
CA HIS A 330 -10.52 8.56 29.75
C HIS A 330 -10.40 7.53 30.87
N CYS A 331 -10.51 6.26 30.50
CA CYS A 331 -10.39 5.12 31.40
C CYS A 331 -9.00 4.51 31.30
N LEU A 332 -8.33 4.33 32.44
CA LEU A 332 -7.02 3.71 32.54
C LEU A 332 -6.96 2.75 33.73
N TYR A 333 -6.09 1.75 33.64
CA TYR A 333 -5.87 0.76 34.70
C TYR A 333 -4.39 0.62 35.04
N PHE A 334 -4.07 0.36 36.30
CA PHE A 334 -2.69 0.29 36.81
C PHE A 334 -2.46 -0.97 37.63
N LYS A 335 -1.22 -1.47 37.66
CA LYS A 335 -0.83 -2.63 38.48
C LYS A 335 -0.84 -2.32 39.97
N THR A 336 -0.55 -1.07 40.36
CA THR A 336 -0.50 -0.65 41.76
C THR A 336 -1.20 0.69 42.02
N GLU A 337 -1.69 0.85 43.25
CA GLU A 337 -2.27 2.11 43.74
C GLU A 337 -1.26 3.27 43.72
N GLU A 338 0.03 2.97 43.89
CA GLU A 338 1.11 3.95 43.91
C GLU A 338 1.33 4.56 42.53
N GLN A 339 1.39 3.71 41.50
CA GLN A 339 1.44 4.11 40.09
C GLN A 339 0.21 4.92 39.68
N ARG A 340 -0.99 4.45 40.05
CA ARG A 340 -2.25 5.18 39.79
C ARG A 340 -2.20 6.63 40.32
N LYS A 341 -1.70 6.81 41.54
CA LYS A 341 -1.55 8.13 42.17
C LYS A 341 -0.48 8.99 41.51
N ALA A 342 0.62 8.38 41.10
CA ALA A 342 1.70 9.08 40.40
C ALA A 342 1.23 9.59 39.04
N PHE A 343 0.58 8.74 38.24
CA PHE A 343 -0.06 9.11 36.99
C PHE A 343 -1.08 10.23 37.19
N LEU A 344 -2.00 10.09 38.16
CA LEU A 344 -3.02 11.10 38.43
C LEU A 344 -2.40 12.48 38.74
N THR A 345 -1.32 12.50 39.52
CA THR A 345 -0.61 13.74 39.84
C THR A 345 -0.10 14.40 38.56
N LYS A 346 0.46 13.62 37.65
CA LYS A 346 1.04 14.11 36.40
C LYS A 346 -0.03 14.65 35.44
N VAL A 347 -1.13 13.94 35.21
CA VAL A 347 -2.20 14.42 34.30
C VAL A 347 -2.95 15.63 34.83
N ILE A 348 -3.02 15.82 36.16
CA ILE A 348 -3.58 17.07 36.74
C ILE A 348 -2.75 18.29 36.34
N GLU A 349 -1.43 18.16 36.23
CA GLU A 349 -0.57 19.25 35.76
C GLU A 349 -0.84 19.62 34.30
N GLU A 350 -1.33 18.65 33.51
CA GLU A 350 -1.70 18.81 32.09
C GLU A 350 -3.19 19.19 31.90
N GLY A 351 -3.88 19.56 32.99
CA GLY A 351 -5.24 20.09 32.97
C GLY A 351 -6.35 19.05 33.05
N PHE A 352 -6.03 17.77 33.25
CA PHE A 352 -7.05 16.75 33.51
C PHE A 352 -7.59 16.86 34.94
N GLN A 353 -8.85 16.47 35.14
CA GLN A 353 -9.47 16.31 36.45
C GLN A 353 -9.80 14.85 36.70
N LYS A 354 -9.72 14.42 37.96
CA LYS A 354 -10.24 13.12 38.36
C LYS A 354 -11.77 13.14 38.28
N LEU A 355 -12.36 12.13 37.65
CA LEU A 355 -13.79 11.90 37.65
C LEU A 355 -14.17 10.79 38.64
N GLU A 356 -15.41 10.79 39.12
CA GLU A 356 -15.93 9.69 39.93
C GLU A 356 -16.33 8.55 38.99
N SER A 357 -15.81 7.34 39.22
CA SER A 357 -16.27 6.15 38.50
C SER A 357 -17.58 5.66 39.11
N GLU A 358 -18.57 5.30 38.28
CA GLU A 358 -19.81 4.67 38.76
C GLU A 358 -19.56 3.25 39.32
N SER A 359 -18.42 2.64 39.02
CA SER A 359 -17.93 1.36 39.57
C SER A 359 -17.36 1.54 40.98
N ASN A 360 -18.24 1.55 41.98
CA ASN A 360 -17.90 1.42 43.40
C ASN A 360 -17.74 -0.05 43.84
N ASP A 361 -17.40 -0.96 42.93
CA ASP A 361 -17.26 -2.36 43.26
C ASP A 361 -15.79 -2.80 43.12
N ASP A 362 -15.19 -3.07 44.28
CA ASP A 362 -14.10 -4.03 44.50
C ASP A 362 -14.52 -5.47 44.07
N SER A 363 -15.50 -5.64 43.16
CA SER A 363 -16.05 -6.92 42.76
C SER A 363 -15.63 -7.26 41.34
N GLU A 364 -14.70 -8.21 41.27
CA GLU A 364 -14.19 -8.88 40.07
C GLU A 364 -13.41 -7.91 39.16
N ALA A 365 -12.16 -7.60 39.53
CA ALA A 365 -11.19 -7.07 38.57
C ALA A 365 -11.21 -7.99 37.33
N TYR A 366 -11.72 -7.49 36.21
CA TYR A 366 -11.75 -8.21 34.93
C TYR A 366 -10.36 -8.70 34.54
N ASP A 367 -9.33 -7.98 35.02
CA ASP A 367 -7.94 -8.32 34.87
C ASP A 367 -7.22 -8.31 36.23
N THR A 368 -6.71 -9.48 36.64
CA THR A 368 -5.90 -9.61 37.86
C THR A 368 -4.57 -8.86 37.77
N GLU A 369 -4.11 -8.51 36.57
CA GLU A 369 -2.85 -7.81 36.34
C GLU A 369 -2.98 -6.30 36.61
N TYR A 370 -4.11 -5.68 36.22
CA TYR A 370 -4.33 -4.23 36.34
C TYR A 370 -5.58 -3.87 37.20
N PRO A 371 -5.57 -4.16 38.52
CA PRO A 371 -6.76 -4.03 39.35
C PRO A 371 -7.14 -2.59 39.74
N TYR A 372 -6.28 -1.59 39.48
CA TYR A 372 -6.51 -0.22 39.93
C TYR A 372 -7.00 0.69 38.81
N GLN A 373 -8.32 0.84 38.67
CA GLN A 373 -8.94 1.76 37.71
C GLN A 373 -8.76 3.24 38.11
N LEU A 374 -8.64 4.09 37.10
CA LEU A 374 -8.71 5.54 37.18
C LEU A 374 -9.49 6.11 35.98
N VAL A 375 -10.42 7.02 36.27
CA VAL A 375 -11.08 7.83 35.24
C VAL A 375 -10.66 9.28 35.40
N VAL A 376 -10.16 9.87 34.33
CA VAL A 376 -9.82 11.30 34.25
C VAL A 376 -10.56 11.95 33.11
N GLY A 377 -10.75 13.26 33.17
CA GLY A 377 -11.32 13.97 32.03
C GLY A 377 -10.80 15.37 31.85
N ARG A 378 -10.92 15.88 30.64
CA ARG A 378 -10.52 17.23 30.24
C ARG A 378 -11.44 17.71 29.13
N GLU A 379 -11.71 19.01 29.10
CA GLU A 379 -12.47 19.60 28.00
C GLU A 379 -11.56 19.73 26.78
N ASP A 380 -11.83 18.93 25.76
CA ASP A 380 -11.01 18.87 24.55
C ASP A 380 -11.88 18.81 23.29
N ALA A 381 -11.33 19.32 22.18
CA ALA A 381 -11.84 19.00 20.85
C ALA A 381 -11.38 17.58 20.47
N PHE A 382 -12.25 16.79 19.85
CA PHE A 382 -12.01 15.36 19.63
C PHE A 382 -12.14 14.92 18.17
N GLU A 383 -12.25 15.86 17.22
CA GLU A 383 -12.21 15.50 15.78
C GLU A 383 -10.87 14.89 15.36
N ASN A 384 -9.79 15.23 16.08
CA ASN A 384 -8.44 14.68 15.89
C ASN A 384 -7.85 14.29 17.27
N ILE A 385 -8.52 13.36 17.97
CA ILE A 385 -8.20 13.03 19.37
C ILE A 385 -6.89 12.24 19.54
N ASP A 386 -6.34 11.66 18.47
CA ASP A 386 -5.23 10.71 18.53
C ASP A 386 -4.03 11.23 19.34
N GLU A 387 -3.63 12.49 19.18
CA GLU A 387 -2.50 13.06 19.94
C GLU A 387 -2.75 13.07 21.46
N ILE A 388 -4.00 13.32 21.89
CA ILE A 388 -4.38 13.30 23.30
C ILE A 388 -4.38 11.87 23.82
N VAL A 389 -4.94 10.95 23.05
CA VAL A 389 -5.02 9.53 23.43
C VAL A 389 -3.63 8.91 23.50
N TRP A 390 -2.79 9.12 22.48
CA TRP A 390 -1.42 8.61 22.46
C TRP A 390 -0.58 9.17 23.60
N TYR A 391 -0.74 10.46 23.92
CA TYR A 391 -0.11 11.05 25.11
C TYR A 391 -0.49 10.30 26.40
N LEU A 392 -1.77 9.96 26.56
CA LEU A 392 -2.24 9.21 27.74
C LEU A 392 -1.78 7.75 27.72
N MET A 393 -1.65 7.13 26.54
CA MET A 393 -1.08 5.79 26.37
C MET A 393 0.39 5.75 26.79
N ASP A 394 1.21 6.64 26.23
CA ASP A 394 2.64 6.79 26.58
C ASP A 394 2.80 6.99 28.09
N LEU A 395 2.04 7.93 28.64
CA LEU A 395 2.12 8.26 30.05
C LEU A 395 1.65 7.10 30.93
N ALA A 396 0.61 6.37 30.53
CA ALA A 396 0.15 5.20 31.28
C ALA A 396 1.25 4.13 31.32
N GLU A 397 1.90 3.86 30.19
CA GLU A 397 3.00 2.90 30.10
C GLU A 397 4.17 3.29 31.01
N GLU A 398 4.53 4.58 31.08
CA GLU A 398 5.57 5.09 32.00
C GLU A 398 5.30 4.77 33.49
N TYR A 399 4.03 4.57 33.85
CA TYR A 399 3.59 4.21 35.19
C TYR A 399 3.08 2.76 35.30
N ASP A 400 3.50 1.86 34.41
CA ASP A 400 3.04 0.46 34.35
C ASP A 400 1.50 0.34 34.35
N GLY A 401 0.85 1.27 33.66
CA GLY A 401 -0.58 1.27 33.40
C GLY A 401 -0.91 0.93 31.96
N VAL A 402 -2.19 0.74 31.70
CA VAL A 402 -2.77 0.55 30.37
C VAL A 402 -3.93 1.51 30.18
N TYR A 403 -3.97 2.11 29.00
CA TYR A 403 -5.09 2.90 28.54
C TYR A 403 -6.17 1.97 27.98
N ASP A 404 -7.42 2.17 28.37
CA ASP A 404 -8.54 1.30 27.98
C ASP A 404 -9.42 1.96 26.90
N GLY A 405 -9.67 3.26 27.04
CA GLY A 405 -10.50 3.96 26.07
C GLY A 405 -10.95 5.33 26.55
N TRP A 406 -11.71 6.01 25.70
CA TRP A 406 -12.38 7.24 26.06
C TRP A 406 -13.84 7.25 25.65
N GLY A 407 -14.60 8.15 26.25
CA GLY A 407 -15.98 8.46 25.90
C GLY A 407 -16.31 9.90 26.21
N CYS A 408 -17.53 10.31 25.86
CA CYS A 408 -18.05 11.62 26.25
C CYS A 408 -19.57 11.57 26.39
N ILE A 409 -20.10 12.50 27.18
CA ILE A 409 -21.54 12.68 27.32
C ILE A 409 -22.09 13.39 26.07
N ALA A 410 -23.26 12.96 25.61
CA ALA A 410 -23.89 13.53 24.43
C ALA A 410 -24.34 14.99 24.62
N VAL A 411 -24.08 15.85 23.62
CA VAL A 411 -24.43 17.28 23.60
C VAL A 411 -25.19 17.55 22.30
N LYS A 412 -26.44 17.09 22.28
CA LYS A 412 -27.37 17.20 21.15
C LYS A 412 -27.58 18.62 20.65
#